data_AF-A0A1V6QXM5-F1
#
_entry.id   AF-A0A1V6QXM5-F1
#
_cell.length_a   1.000
_cell.length_b   1.000
_cell.length_c   1.000
_cell.angle_alpha   90.00
_cell.angle_beta   90.00
_cell.angle_gamma   90.00
#
_symmetry.space_group_name_H-M   'P 1'
#
loop_
_entity.id
_entity.type
_entity.pdbx_description
1 polymer ?
#
loop_
_entity_poly.entity_id
_entity_poly.type
_entity_poly.pdbx_seq_one_letter_code
_entity_poly.pdbx_strand_id
1 'polypeptide(L)'
;MRFTSRMSLVLPMVIQAMSTIEGAAAACSNGLVNVVFNGPQNSAQFPEKFSKMPGASNWLTFKFGTEPKQIPMLGNNKESVQKAIDAVNGPNPPDYLLTFNEPDHDYHTGKVVLTPHNASVLIKPLLKSAGKHTKFIAPVPAAQMSSWLDEFFKECQCKDSFAAYNVHIYRGNVEDAKAEINTFHNKFNDKPLWITEIGPGNRTTTCPNPPPWDKTTKFMQEIYAWGQSTEWIHKIFWNTGNQITSHVDNNVCNSYLLDGNNKPTPLLDPFNHLTCL
;
A
#
# COMPACT_ATOMS: atom_id res chain seq x y z
N MET A 1 8.44 43.43 -73.05
CA MET A 1 7.58 43.50 -71.84
C MET A 1 8.31 42.81 -70.70
N ARG A 2 8.65 43.57 -69.65
CA ARG A 2 9.17 43.07 -68.37
C ARG A 2 7.99 42.69 -67.49
N PHE A 3 8.02 41.54 -66.82
CA PHE A 3 7.44 41.39 -65.49
C PHE A 3 8.24 40.37 -64.68
N THR A 4 8.39 40.72 -63.41
CA THR A 4 9.39 40.32 -62.43
C THR A 4 8.99 39.11 -61.61
N SER A 5 9.94 38.22 -61.36
CA SER A 5 9.87 37.15 -60.35
C SER A 5 9.93 37.73 -58.93
N ARG A 6 9.01 37.33 -58.05
CA ARG A 6 9.05 37.64 -56.61
C ARG A 6 9.67 36.45 -55.87
N MET A 7 10.87 36.65 -55.34
CA MET A 7 11.48 35.79 -54.31
C MET A 7 10.70 35.93 -53.00
N SER A 8 10.32 34.80 -52.40
CA SER A 8 9.77 34.75 -51.05
C SER A 8 10.90 34.62 -50.03
N LEU A 9 10.89 35.52 -49.05
CA LEU A 9 11.83 35.57 -47.93
C LEU A 9 11.53 34.42 -46.95
N VAL A 10 12.49 33.52 -46.73
CA VAL A 10 12.45 32.53 -45.65
C VAL A 10 13.08 33.18 -44.42
N LEU A 11 12.28 33.45 -43.38
CA LEU A 11 12.80 33.78 -42.04
C LEU A 11 13.15 32.49 -41.29
N PRO A 12 14.32 32.40 -40.64
CA PRO A 12 14.58 31.36 -39.66
C PRO A 12 13.88 31.73 -38.35
N MET A 13 12.90 30.91 -37.93
CA MET A 13 12.42 30.96 -36.54
C MET A 13 13.51 30.38 -35.64
N VAL A 14 14.14 31.27 -34.88
CA VAL A 14 14.91 30.96 -33.68
C VAL A 14 13.91 30.48 -32.62
N ILE A 15 13.88 29.18 -32.34
CA ILE A 15 13.15 28.66 -31.18
C ILE A 15 13.98 29.02 -29.93
N GLN A 16 13.42 29.93 -29.15
CA GLN A 16 13.95 30.40 -27.89
C GLN A 16 14.09 29.27 -26.86
N ALA A 17 15.16 29.42 -26.07
CA ALA A 17 15.52 28.68 -24.88
C ALA A 17 14.33 28.17 -24.06
N MET A 18 14.34 26.87 -23.75
CA MET A 18 13.56 26.31 -22.66
C MET A 18 14.12 26.87 -21.35
N SER A 19 13.41 27.85 -20.79
CA SER A 19 13.57 28.27 -19.41
C SER A 19 13.17 27.09 -18.51
N THR A 20 14.15 26.49 -17.82
CA THR A 20 13.88 25.59 -16.70
C THR A 20 13.23 26.40 -15.58
N ILE A 21 11.89 26.40 -15.55
CA ILE A 21 11.16 26.79 -14.36
C ILE A 21 11.52 25.76 -13.30
N GLU A 22 12.13 26.19 -12.20
CA GLU A 22 12.30 25.39 -10.98
C GLU A 22 10.96 24.74 -10.66
N GLY A 23 10.88 23.43 -10.90
CA GLY A 23 9.63 22.69 -10.90
C GLY A 23 8.97 22.76 -9.53
N ALA A 24 7.76 23.29 -9.47
CA ALA A 24 6.91 23.12 -8.31
C ALA A 24 6.82 21.62 -8.02
N ALA A 25 7.18 21.22 -6.80
CA ALA A 25 7.09 19.85 -6.36
C ALA A 25 5.66 19.33 -6.56
N ALA A 26 5.47 18.35 -7.46
CA ALA A 26 4.16 17.83 -7.79
C ALA A 26 3.66 16.94 -6.65
N ALA A 27 2.37 17.07 -6.32
CA ALA A 27 1.71 16.12 -5.45
C ALA A 27 1.78 14.71 -6.05
N CYS A 28 1.86 13.70 -5.19
CA CYS A 28 1.80 12.31 -5.62
C CYS A 28 0.50 12.00 -6.37
N SER A 29 0.57 11.05 -7.30
CA SER A 29 -0.58 10.61 -8.08
C SER A 29 -1.74 10.15 -7.18
N ASN A 30 -2.96 10.44 -7.64
CA ASN A 30 -4.18 10.09 -6.92
C ASN A 30 -4.20 8.59 -6.60
N GLY A 31 -4.39 8.27 -5.32
CA GLY A 31 -4.48 6.88 -4.86
C GLY A 31 -3.17 6.23 -4.44
N LEU A 32 -1.99 6.84 -4.71
CA LEU A 32 -0.69 6.28 -4.33
C LEU A 32 -0.49 6.32 -2.80
N VAL A 33 -0.83 7.43 -2.15
CA VAL A 33 -0.63 7.65 -0.71
C VAL A 33 -1.80 7.11 0.09
N ASN A 34 -1.53 6.17 0.99
CA ASN A 34 -2.53 5.52 1.85
C ASN A 34 -1.91 5.22 3.22
N VAL A 35 -2.74 4.79 4.18
CA VAL A 35 -2.30 4.55 5.56
C VAL A 35 -2.85 3.25 6.15
N VAL A 36 -2.06 2.61 6.99
CA VAL A 36 -2.46 1.45 7.80
C VAL A 36 -2.69 1.88 9.23
N PHE A 37 -3.77 1.42 9.87
CA PHE A 37 -3.95 1.57 11.31
C PHE A 37 -3.81 0.24 12.04
N ASN A 38 -2.88 0.20 13.00
CA ASN A 38 -2.55 -0.98 13.81
C ASN A 38 -3.11 -0.87 15.24
N GLY A 39 -3.85 -1.89 15.72
CA GLY A 39 -4.30 -1.98 17.12
C GLY A 39 -5.53 -1.14 17.48
N PRO A 40 -5.96 -1.10 18.76
CA PRO A 40 -6.74 -2.17 19.42
C PRO A 40 -8.01 -2.59 18.64
N GLN A 41 -8.68 -3.63 19.13
CA GLN A 41 -9.84 -4.29 18.51
C GLN A 41 -11.02 -3.39 18.09
N ASN A 42 -11.03 -2.09 18.38
CA ASN A 42 -12.11 -1.18 18.00
C ASN A 42 -11.69 -0.27 16.83
N SER A 43 -12.14 -0.60 15.62
CA SER A 43 -11.94 0.21 14.41
C SER A 43 -12.75 1.51 14.40
N ALA A 44 -13.70 1.71 15.32
CA ALA A 44 -14.60 2.86 15.33
C ALA A 44 -13.87 4.20 15.52
N GLN A 45 -12.65 4.21 16.07
CA GLN A 45 -11.85 5.43 16.23
C GLN A 45 -11.09 5.84 14.95
N PHE A 46 -10.93 4.94 13.98
CA PHE A 46 -10.07 5.20 12.82
C PHE A 46 -10.61 6.22 11.84
N PRO A 47 -11.93 6.37 11.60
CA PRO A 47 -12.44 7.47 10.79
C PRO A 47 -11.99 8.86 11.29
N GLU A 48 -12.01 9.10 12.61
CA GLU A 48 -11.54 10.36 13.20
C GLU A 48 -10.02 10.53 13.09
N LYS A 49 -9.25 9.45 13.25
CA LYS A 49 -7.80 9.52 13.06
C LYS A 49 -7.43 9.79 11.60
N PHE A 50 -8.12 9.13 10.68
CA PHE A 50 -7.93 9.27 9.25
C PHE A 50 -8.25 10.68 8.75
N SER A 51 -9.24 11.37 9.34
CA SER A 51 -9.55 12.76 8.96
C SER A 51 -8.41 13.74 9.23
N LYS A 52 -7.38 13.36 10.02
CA LYS A 52 -6.16 14.15 10.26
C LYS A 52 -5.08 13.92 9.20
N MET A 53 -5.33 13.02 8.24
CA MET A 53 -4.38 12.59 7.21
C MET A 53 -4.92 12.91 5.80
N PRO A 54 -5.21 14.19 5.47
CA PRO A 54 -5.76 14.55 4.17
C PRO A 54 -4.90 14.15 2.97
N GLY A 55 -3.60 13.88 3.16
CA GLY A 55 -2.73 13.36 2.09
C GLY A 55 -3.04 11.91 1.68
N ALA A 56 -3.73 11.14 2.52
CA ALA A 56 -4.08 9.75 2.23
C ALA A 56 -5.41 9.62 1.48
N SER A 57 -5.41 8.77 0.44
CA SER A 57 -6.60 8.45 -0.34
C SER A 57 -7.48 7.40 0.33
N ASN A 58 -6.86 6.34 0.85
CA ASN A 58 -7.52 5.24 1.54
C ASN A 58 -6.82 4.90 2.85
N TRP A 59 -7.52 4.11 3.67
CA TRP A 59 -6.94 3.47 4.84
C TRP A 59 -7.33 2.01 4.92
N LEU A 60 -6.54 1.22 5.63
CA LEU A 60 -6.88 -0.16 5.97
C LEU A 60 -6.58 -0.45 7.45
N THR A 61 -7.14 -1.55 7.92
CA THR A 61 -6.81 -2.16 9.21
C THR A 61 -7.05 -3.67 9.10
N PHE A 62 -6.57 -4.46 10.05
CA PHE A 62 -6.65 -5.93 10.03
C PHE A 62 -8.02 -6.48 10.40
N LYS A 63 -9.02 -5.61 10.52
CA LYS A 63 -10.42 -5.98 10.72
C LYS A 63 -11.22 -5.61 9.49
N PHE A 64 -12.12 -6.52 9.12
CA PHE A 64 -13.10 -6.26 8.09
C PHE A 64 -13.95 -5.03 8.47
N GLY A 65 -14.10 -4.10 7.53
CA GLY A 65 -14.94 -2.92 7.68
C GLY A 65 -15.12 -2.23 6.33
N THR A 66 -16.22 -1.48 6.22
CA THR A 66 -16.66 -0.81 5.00
C THR A 66 -16.91 0.68 5.26
N GLU A 67 -16.18 1.25 6.22
CA GLU A 67 -16.26 2.68 6.50
C GLU A 67 -15.78 3.50 5.28
N PRO A 68 -16.18 4.77 5.15
CA PRO A 68 -15.74 5.61 4.04
C PRO A 68 -14.21 5.59 3.86
N LYS A 69 -13.77 5.33 2.63
CA LYS A 69 -12.36 5.18 2.21
C LYS A 69 -11.59 4.01 2.85
N GLN A 70 -12.23 3.21 3.71
CA GLN A 70 -11.64 1.98 4.21
C GLN A 70 -11.63 0.93 3.10
N ILE A 71 -10.48 0.29 2.89
CA ILE A 71 -10.42 -0.91 2.06
C ILE A 71 -10.57 -2.13 2.99
N PRO A 72 -11.62 -2.95 2.82
CA PRO A 72 -11.82 -4.14 3.65
C PRO A 72 -10.71 -5.16 3.44
N MET A 73 -10.35 -5.83 4.53
CA MET A 73 -9.42 -6.95 4.55
C MET A 73 -10.13 -8.21 5.07
N LEU A 74 -9.95 -9.33 4.37
CA LEU A 74 -10.58 -10.60 4.67
C LEU A 74 -9.96 -11.26 5.91
N GLY A 75 -10.79 -11.71 6.84
CA GLY A 75 -10.36 -12.55 7.96
C GLY A 75 -10.18 -14.02 7.59
N ASN A 76 -9.47 -14.76 8.44
CA ASN A 76 -9.04 -16.15 8.19
C ASN A 76 -10.08 -17.21 8.61
N ASN A 77 -11.38 -16.92 8.53
CA ASN A 77 -12.45 -17.85 8.91
C ASN A 77 -13.69 -17.75 8.01
N LYS A 78 -14.57 -18.76 8.09
CA LYS A 78 -15.78 -18.86 7.25
C LYS A 78 -16.75 -17.68 7.43
N GLU A 79 -16.89 -17.18 8.65
CA GLU A 79 -17.75 -16.02 8.93
C GLU A 79 -17.25 -14.76 8.21
N SER A 80 -15.93 -14.56 8.20
CA SER A 80 -15.29 -13.43 7.50
C SER A 80 -15.46 -13.55 5.98
N VAL A 81 -15.37 -14.77 5.43
CA VAL A 81 -15.67 -15.03 4.02
C VAL A 81 -17.12 -14.71 3.69
N GLN A 82 -18.07 -15.09 4.56
CA GLN A 82 -19.48 -14.75 4.34
C GLN A 82 -19.70 -13.24 4.37
N LYS A 83 -19.12 -12.53 5.34
CA LYS A 83 -19.17 -11.04 5.39
C LYS A 83 -18.62 -10.40 4.13
N ALA A 84 -17.53 -10.94 3.59
CA ALA A 84 -16.97 -10.47 2.32
C ALA A 84 -17.94 -10.71 1.15
N ILE A 85 -18.56 -11.89 1.06
CA ILE A 85 -19.58 -12.20 0.03
C ILE A 85 -20.75 -11.22 0.13
N ASP A 86 -21.25 -10.98 1.33
CA ASP A 86 -22.37 -10.07 1.57
C ASP A 86 -22.00 -8.63 1.16
N ALA A 87 -20.77 -8.19 1.44
CA ALA A 87 -20.31 -6.85 1.07
C ALA A 87 -20.14 -6.69 -0.45
N VAL A 88 -19.53 -7.66 -1.15
CA VAL A 88 -19.28 -7.53 -2.60
C VAL A 88 -20.53 -7.70 -3.46
N ASN A 89 -21.59 -8.29 -2.91
CA ASN A 89 -22.91 -8.41 -3.54
C ASN A 89 -23.94 -7.45 -2.93
N GLY A 90 -23.53 -6.61 -1.98
CA GLY A 90 -24.40 -5.64 -1.32
C GLY A 90 -24.71 -4.42 -2.19
N PRO A 91 -25.52 -3.47 -1.69
CA PRO A 91 -25.90 -2.27 -2.43
C PRO A 91 -24.73 -1.29 -2.66
N ASN A 92 -23.69 -1.36 -1.83
CA ASN A 92 -22.50 -0.50 -1.89
C ASN A 92 -21.23 -1.37 -1.85
N PRO A 93 -20.93 -2.13 -2.92
CA PRO A 93 -19.76 -3.00 -2.93
C PRO A 93 -18.47 -2.16 -2.90
N PRO A 94 -17.43 -2.59 -2.16
CA PRO A 94 -16.16 -1.87 -2.11
C PRO A 94 -15.43 -1.98 -3.46
N ASP A 95 -14.68 -0.96 -3.85
CA ASP A 95 -13.86 -1.01 -5.08
C ASP A 95 -12.81 -2.13 -5.03
N TYR A 96 -12.28 -2.37 -3.83
CA TYR A 96 -11.19 -3.31 -3.58
C TYR A 96 -11.46 -4.10 -2.30
N LEU A 97 -10.94 -5.33 -2.25
CA LEU A 97 -10.92 -6.13 -1.04
C LEU A 97 -9.56 -6.85 -0.96
N LEU A 98 -8.81 -6.58 0.11
CA LEU A 98 -7.59 -7.34 0.43
C LEU A 98 -8.02 -8.69 0.99
N THR A 99 -7.37 -9.75 0.52
CA THR A 99 -7.69 -11.09 1.02
C THR A 99 -6.88 -11.42 2.28
N PHE A 100 -6.29 -12.60 2.40
CA PHE A 100 -5.70 -13.04 3.67
C PHE A 100 -4.42 -12.27 4.00
N ASN A 101 -4.36 -11.73 5.22
CA ASN A 101 -3.18 -11.07 5.78
C ASN A 101 -2.28 -12.07 6.49
N GLU A 102 -1.03 -12.14 6.07
CA GLU A 102 0.05 -12.94 6.68
C GLU A 102 -0.37 -14.36 7.07
N PRO A 103 -1.01 -15.12 6.15
CA PRO A 103 -1.56 -16.43 6.48
C PRO A 103 -0.49 -17.46 6.89
N ASP A 104 0.77 -17.21 6.55
CA ASP A 104 1.93 -18.03 6.89
C ASP A 104 2.48 -17.78 8.29
N HIS A 105 2.00 -16.76 9.03
CA HIS A 105 2.58 -16.42 10.34
C HIS A 105 1.58 -15.90 11.38
N ASP A 106 1.56 -16.57 12.53
CA ASP A 106 0.92 -16.11 13.77
C ASP A 106 2.01 -15.58 14.72
N TYR A 107 2.02 -14.27 14.98
CA TYR A 107 3.02 -13.63 15.84
C TYR A 107 2.90 -13.98 17.33
N HIS A 108 1.80 -14.60 17.77
CA HIS A 108 1.63 -15.07 19.14
C HIS A 108 2.13 -16.51 19.32
N THR A 109 1.94 -17.36 18.31
CA THR A 109 2.24 -18.80 18.41
C THR A 109 3.44 -19.25 17.58
N GLY A 110 3.91 -18.41 16.65
CA GLY A 110 4.94 -18.72 15.66
C GLY A 110 4.50 -19.73 14.60
N LYS A 111 3.21 -20.09 14.54
CA LYS A 111 2.67 -21.12 13.63
C LYS A 111 2.08 -20.50 12.38
N VAL A 112 1.88 -21.32 11.35
CA VAL A 112 1.10 -20.97 10.16
C VAL A 112 -0.37 -20.80 10.56
N VAL A 113 -0.98 -19.65 10.24
CA VAL A 113 -2.40 -19.37 10.49
C VAL A 113 -3.29 -20.17 9.54
N LEU A 114 -2.93 -20.14 8.25
CA LEU A 114 -3.68 -20.74 7.17
C LEU A 114 -2.70 -21.31 6.13
N THR A 115 -2.70 -22.63 5.97
CA THR A 115 -1.89 -23.27 4.92
C THR A 115 -2.41 -22.88 3.53
N PRO A 116 -1.59 -22.97 2.47
CA PRO A 116 -2.03 -22.67 1.10
C PRO A 116 -3.29 -23.44 0.68
N HIS A 117 -3.37 -24.74 1.02
CA HIS A 117 -4.55 -25.56 0.77
C HIS A 117 -5.79 -25.08 1.56
N ASN A 118 -5.65 -24.78 2.85
CA ASN A 118 -6.79 -24.32 3.63
C ASN A 118 -7.27 -22.94 3.16
N ALA A 119 -6.36 -22.06 2.73
CA ALA A 119 -6.68 -20.79 2.12
C ALA A 119 -7.43 -20.95 0.79
N SER A 120 -6.98 -21.88 -0.07
CA SER A 120 -7.64 -22.17 -1.36
C SER A 120 -9.07 -22.66 -1.18
N VAL A 121 -9.30 -23.52 -0.18
CA VAL A 121 -10.64 -24.02 0.17
C VAL A 121 -11.50 -22.91 0.75
N LEU A 122 -10.93 -22.10 1.67
CA LEU A 122 -11.67 -21.08 2.40
C LEU A 122 -12.13 -19.93 1.49
N ILE A 123 -11.30 -19.48 0.55
CA ILE A 123 -11.63 -18.33 -0.33
C ILE A 123 -12.59 -18.69 -1.47
N LYS A 124 -12.70 -19.98 -1.81
CA LYS A 124 -13.45 -20.47 -2.98
C LYS A 124 -14.91 -19.97 -3.06
N PRO A 125 -15.69 -19.91 -1.96
CA PRO A 125 -17.05 -19.37 -2.01
C PRO A 125 -17.11 -17.89 -2.42
N LEU A 126 -16.15 -17.08 -1.95
CA LEU A 126 -16.02 -15.66 -2.33
C LEU A 126 -15.71 -15.52 -3.81
N LEU A 127 -14.74 -16.27 -4.33
CA LEU A 127 -14.36 -16.17 -5.75
C LEU A 127 -15.48 -16.66 -6.68
N LYS A 128 -16.29 -17.63 -6.25
CA LYS A 128 -17.50 -18.06 -6.99
C LYS A 128 -18.63 -17.02 -6.97
N SER A 129 -18.60 -16.09 -6.01
CA SER A 129 -19.65 -15.10 -5.76
C SER A 129 -19.07 -13.69 -5.76
N ALA A 130 -18.12 -13.42 -6.66
CA ALA A 130 -17.21 -12.27 -6.62
C ALA A 130 -17.87 -10.88 -6.74
N GLY A 131 -19.18 -10.81 -7.00
CA GLY A 131 -19.81 -9.60 -7.51
C GLY A 131 -19.24 -9.21 -8.88
N LYS A 132 -19.61 -8.02 -9.39
CA LYS A 132 -19.10 -7.49 -10.66
C LYS A 132 -18.21 -6.25 -10.51
N HIS A 133 -18.15 -5.71 -9.30
CA HIS A 133 -17.52 -4.42 -9.02
C HIS A 133 -16.16 -4.58 -8.33
N THR A 134 -16.13 -5.34 -7.23
CA THR A 134 -14.97 -5.46 -6.35
C THR A 134 -13.80 -6.15 -7.04
N LYS A 135 -12.62 -5.53 -6.94
CA LYS A 135 -11.35 -6.12 -7.34
C LYS A 135 -10.66 -6.77 -6.14
N PHE A 136 -10.33 -8.05 -6.24
CA PHE A 136 -9.62 -8.76 -5.19
C PHE A 136 -8.11 -8.54 -5.27
N ILE A 137 -7.50 -8.28 -4.13
CA ILE A 137 -6.04 -8.20 -3.98
C ILE A 137 -5.56 -9.52 -3.37
N ALA A 138 -4.52 -10.10 -3.95
CA ALA A 138 -4.01 -11.42 -3.56
C ALA A 138 -3.69 -11.51 -2.05
N PRO A 139 -3.61 -12.72 -1.47
CA PRO A 139 -3.09 -12.88 -0.12
C PRO A 139 -1.66 -12.34 -0.01
N VAL A 140 -1.26 -11.90 1.18
CA VAL A 140 0.10 -11.37 1.44
C VAL A 140 0.76 -12.15 2.56
N PRO A 141 1.70 -13.07 2.25
CA PRO A 141 2.48 -13.76 3.27
C PRO A 141 3.44 -12.79 4.01
N ALA A 142 3.64 -12.97 5.31
CA ALA A 142 4.66 -12.28 6.09
C ALA A 142 6.07 -12.56 5.54
N ALA A 143 6.33 -13.80 5.15
CA ALA A 143 7.49 -14.18 4.35
C ALA A 143 7.12 -14.18 2.85
N GLN A 144 6.98 -13.00 2.26
CA GLN A 144 6.51 -12.80 0.87
C GLN A 144 7.32 -13.54 -0.21
N MET A 145 8.59 -13.86 0.05
CA MET A 145 9.43 -14.66 -0.87
C MET A 145 9.36 -16.17 -0.63
N SER A 146 8.55 -16.63 0.33
CA SER A 146 8.29 -18.06 0.55
C SER A 146 7.51 -18.68 -0.62
N SER A 147 7.34 -20.01 -0.58
CA SER A 147 6.52 -20.74 -1.55
C SER A 147 5.02 -20.63 -1.29
N TRP A 148 4.59 -20.02 -0.18
CA TRP A 148 3.19 -20.04 0.25
C TRP A 148 2.23 -19.53 -0.85
N LEU A 149 2.56 -18.41 -1.49
CA LEU A 149 1.71 -17.80 -2.51
C LEU A 149 1.69 -18.62 -3.82
N ASP A 150 2.81 -19.22 -4.21
CA ASP A 150 2.87 -20.12 -5.38
C ASP A 150 2.02 -21.36 -5.15
N GLU A 151 2.14 -21.97 -3.97
CA GLU A 151 1.37 -23.13 -3.55
C GLU A 151 -0.12 -22.78 -3.50
N PHE A 152 -0.48 -21.60 -2.98
CA PHE A 152 -1.87 -21.16 -2.92
C PHE A 152 -2.49 -21.05 -4.32
N PHE A 153 -1.78 -20.42 -5.25
CA PHE A 153 -2.25 -20.30 -6.64
C PHE A 153 -2.34 -21.66 -7.33
N LYS A 154 -1.39 -22.57 -7.05
CA LYS A 154 -1.44 -23.96 -7.54
C LYS A 154 -2.65 -24.72 -7.01
N GLU A 155 -2.96 -24.58 -5.71
CA GLU A 155 -4.09 -25.25 -5.07
C GLU A 155 -5.44 -24.71 -5.55
N CYS A 156 -5.58 -23.39 -5.69
CA CYS A 156 -6.86 -22.78 -6.04
C CYS A 156 -7.12 -22.66 -7.54
N GLN A 157 -6.07 -22.68 -8.38
CA GLN A 157 -6.14 -22.35 -9.82
C GLN A 157 -6.86 -21.01 -10.06
N CYS A 158 -6.58 -20.03 -9.20
CA CYS A 158 -7.36 -18.79 -9.09
C CYS A 158 -6.52 -17.51 -9.22
N LYS A 159 -5.28 -17.62 -9.73
CA LYS A 159 -4.36 -16.49 -9.90
C LYS A 159 -4.99 -15.31 -10.65
N ASP A 160 -5.79 -15.60 -11.68
CA ASP A 160 -6.47 -14.59 -12.51
C ASP A 160 -7.69 -13.95 -11.85
N SER A 161 -8.13 -14.44 -10.70
CA SER A 161 -9.21 -13.81 -9.92
C SER A 161 -8.74 -12.57 -9.15
N PHE A 162 -7.42 -12.33 -9.08
CA PHE A 162 -6.85 -11.20 -8.37
C PHE A 162 -6.39 -10.12 -9.34
N ALA A 163 -6.65 -8.86 -9.01
CA ALA A 163 -6.32 -7.70 -9.82
C ALA A 163 -4.91 -7.16 -9.57
N ALA A 164 -4.31 -7.48 -8.40
CA ALA A 164 -2.98 -7.03 -8.01
C ALA A 164 -2.36 -7.99 -6.98
N TYR A 165 -1.03 -7.95 -6.89
CA TYR A 165 -0.28 -8.52 -5.77
C TYR A 165 -0.03 -7.48 -4.70
N ASN A 166 0.43 -7.92 -3.53
CA ASN A 166 0.85 -7.01 -2.48
C ASN A 166 1.95 -7.58 -1.59
N VAL A 167 2.65 -6.69 -0.91
CA VAL A 167 3.84 -6.97 -0.08
C VAL A 167 3.86 -6.12 1.19
N HIS A 168 4.52 -6.65 2.22
CA HIS A 168 4.79 -5.98 3.49
C HIS A 168 6.31 -5.74 3.60
N ILE A 169 6.72 -4.49 3.77
CA ILE A 169 8.13 -4.10 3.64
C ILE A 169 8.59 -3.35 4.90
N TYR A 170 9.48 -4.00 5.64
CA TYR A 170 10.06 -3.48 6.87
C TYR A 170 11.58 -3.56 6.80
N ARG A 171 12.22 -2.48 6.35
CA ARG A 171 13.68 -2.40 6.17
C ARG A 171 14.23 -1.11 6.77
N GLY A 172 15.49 -1.16 7.21
CA GLY A 172 16.11 -0.04 7.92
C GLY A 172 16.49 1.14 7.02
N ASN A 173 16.54 0.92 5.70
CA ASN A 173 16.81 1.94 4.70
C ASN A 173 15.99 1.68 3.41
N VAL A 174 15.86 2.71 2.58
CA VAL A 174 15.01 2.67 1.38
C VAL A 174 15.56 1.75 0.29
N GLU A 175 16.88 1.59 0.18
CA GLU A 175 17.49 0.79 -0.88
C GLU A 175 17.24 -0.70 -0.65
N ASP A 176 17.31 -1.17 0.59
CA ASP A 176 16.91 -2.53 0.94
C ASP A 176 15.41 -2.76 0.71
N ALA A 177 14.57 -1.76 0.99
CA ALA A 177 13.14 -1.83 0.70
C ALA A 177 12.90 -1.96 -0.81
N LYS A 178 13.49 -1.09 -1.64
CA LYS A 178 13.40 -1.15 -3.11
C LYS A 178 13.90 -2.49 -3.65
N ALA A 179 15.03 -2.99 -3.15
CA ALA A 179 15.61 -4.26 -3.60
C ALA A 179 14.65 -5.43 -3.36
N GLU A 180 14.02 -5.48 -2.19
CA GLU A 180 13.05 -6.53 -1.86
C GLU A 180 11.77 -6.41 -2.69
N ILE A 181 11.24 -5.19 -2.86
CA ILE A 181 10.05 -4.94 -3.68
C ILE A 181 10.30 -5.37 -5.14
N ASN A 182 11.45 -4.99 -5.70
CA ASN A 182 11.86 -5.41 -7.04
C ASN A 182 12.05 -6.93 -7.14
N THR A 183 12.60 -7.57 -6.11
CA THR A 183 12.77 -9.03 -6.08
C THR A 183 11.41 -9.74 -6.13
N PHE A 184 10.43 -9.25 -5.36
CA PHE A 184 9.07 -9.78 -5.41
C PHE A 184 8.40 -9.52 -6.77
N HIS A 185 8.49 -8.29 -7.30
CA HIS A 185 7.91 -7.95 -8.60
C HIS A 185 8.50 -8.81 -9.73
N ASN A 186 9.82 -9.06 -9.73
CA ASN A 186 10.45 -9.94 -10.73
C ASN A 186 9.87 -11.37 -10.75
N LYS A 187 9.37 -11.86 -9.60
CA LYS A 187 8.68 -13.14 -9.50
C LYS A 187 7.20 -13.05 -9.91
N PHE A 188 6.54 -11.94 -9.59
CA PHE A 188 5.11 -11.70 -9.81
C PHE A 188 4.88 -10.37 -10.58
N ASN A 189 5.21 -10.35 -11.87
CA ASN A 189 5.19 -9.13 -12.70
C ASN A 189 3.97 -9.01 -13.62
N ASP A 190 3.08 -10.00 -13.65
CA ASP A 190 1.93 -10.00 -14.57
C ASP A 190 0.77 -9.10 -14.12
N LYS A 191 0.87 -8.51 -12.93
CA LYS A 191 -0.15 -7.61 -12.35
C LYS A 191 0.55 -6.47 -11.59
N PRO A 192 -0.16 -5.35 -11.37
CA PRO A 192 0.32 -4.29 -10.50
C PRO A 192 0.63 -4.77 -9.08
N LEU A 193 1.50 -4.01 -8.40
CA LEU A 193 1.87 -4.23 -7.02
C LEU A 193 1.31 -3.14 -6.10
N TRP A 194 0.77 -3.56 -4.97
CA TRP A 194 0.47 -2.69 -3.84
C TRP A 194 1.45 -2.96 -2.69
N ILE A 195 1.96 -1.91 -2.07
CA ILE A 195 2.76 -2.05 -0.86
C ILE A 195 1.81 -1.77 0.31
N THR A 196 1.20 -2.83 0.85
CA THR A 196 0.08 -2.74 1.79
C THR A 196 0.50 -2.52 3.23
N GLU A 197 1.79 -2.69 3.52
CA GLU A 197 2.43 -2.21 4.72
C GLU A 197 3.87 -1.78 4.41
N ILE A 198 4.25 -0.57 4.82
CA ILE A 198 5.65 -0.13 4.73
C ILE A 198 6.04 0.80 5.87
N GLY A 199 7.25 0.62 6.39
CA GLY A 199 7.88 1.55 7.32
C GLY A 199 9.35 1.20 7.54
N PRO A 200 10.12 2.11 8.17
CA PRO A 200 11.48 1.82 8.60
C PRO A 200 11.45 0.76 9.71
N GLY A 201 11.62 -0.50 9.31
CA GLY A 201 11.71 -1.64 10.22
C GLY A 201 13.14 -1.85 10.69
N ASN A 202 13.30 -2.25 11.94
CA ASN A 202 14.58 -2.74 12.42
C ASN A 202 14.37 -4.08 13.13
N ARG A 203 15.19 -5.08 12.80
CA ARG A 203 15.25 -6.34 13.54
C ARG A 203 15.84 -6.16 14.95
N THR A 204 16.25 -4.94 15.33
CA THR A 204 16.68 -4.64 16.70
C THR A 204 15.53 -4.75 17.69
N THR A 205 15.81 -5.33 18.84
CA THR A 205 14.85 -5.64 19.90
C THR A 205 14.31 -4.43 20.67
N THR A 206 14.85 -3.22 20.47
CA THR A 206 14.42 -2.03 21.22
C THR A 206 14.18 -0.83 20.31
N CYS A 207 13.02 -0.21 20.50
CA CYS A 207 12.60 0.98 19.77
C CYS A 207 13.38 2.20 20.28
N PRO A 208 14.05 2.97 19.41
CA PRO A 208 14.76 4.18 19.82
C PRO A 208 13.81 5.17 20.51
N ASN A 209 14.31 5.81 21.58
CA ASN A 209 13.60 6.88 22.27
C ASN A 209 14.58 8.07 22.46
N PRO A 210 14.34 9.23 21.80
CA PRO A 210 13.21 9.51 20.92
C PRO A 210 13.28 8.74 19.58
N PRO A 211 12.14 8.56 18.87
CA PRO A 211 12.14 8.03 17.52
C PRO A 211 13.02 8.87 16.58
N PRO A 212 13.73 8.24 15.62
CA PRO A 212 14.59 8.95 14.67
C PRO A 212 13.74 9.57 13.55
N TRP A 213 13.03 10.66 13.87
CA TRP A 213 12.06 11.29 12.97
C TRP A 213 12.67 11.68 11.62
N ASP A 214 13.82 12.34 11.59
CA ASP A 214 14.46 12.77 10.33
C ASP A 214 14.77 11.59 9.39
N LYS A 215 15.26 10.47 9.95
CA LYS A 215 15.54 9.26 9.17
C LYS A 215 14.26 8.64 8.63
N THR A 216 13.19 8.66 9.43
CA THR A 216 11.89 8.12 9.03
C THR A 216 11.21 8.99 7.97
N THR A 217 11.26 10.31 8.12
CA THR A 217 10.78 11.28 7.12
C THR A 217 11.51 11.09 5.80
N LYS A 218 12.84 10.96 5.84
CA LYS A 218 13.65 10.71 4.63
C LYS A 218 13.25 9.41 3.94
N PHE A 219 13.12 8.31 4.70
CA PHE A 219 12.65 7.03 4.17
C PHE A 219 11.28 7.17 3.49
N MET A 220 10.34 7.86 4.15
CA MET A 220 8.99 8.10 3.62
C MET A 220 9.04 8.87 2.30
N GLN A 221 9.76 9.99 2.25
CA GLN A 221 9.86 10.81 1.04
C GLN A 221 10.49 10.02 -0.12
N GLU A 222 11.60 9.31 0.13
CA GLU A 222 12.31 8.55 -0.91
C GLU A 222 11.49 7.38 -1.45
N ILE A 223 10.75 6.66 -0.60
CA ILE A 223 9.95 5.53 -1.06
C ILE A 223 8.72 5.96 -1.86
N TYR A 224 8.08 7.07 -1.49
CA TYR A 224 6.94 7.60 -2.22
C TYR A 224 7.35 8.22 -3.56
N ALA A 225 8.47 8.96 -3.61
CA ALA A 225 9.02 9.47 -4.86
C ALA A 225 9.40 8.32 -5.82
N TRP A 226 10.02 7.26 -5.30
CA TRP A 226 10.29 6.06 -6.09
C TRP A 226 9.02 5.34 -6.55
N GLY A 227 8.02 5.18 -5.68
CA GLY A 227 6.73 4.60 -6.03
C GLY A 227 6.03 5.34 -7.17
N GLN A 228 6.09 6.67 -7.16
CA GLN A 228 5.52 7.51 -8.22
C GLN A 228 6.20 7.33 -9.58
N SER A 229 7.53 7.14 -9.59
CA SER A 229 8.30 6.93 -10.82
C SER A 229 8.27 5.47 -11.29
N THR A 230 7.59 4.58 -10.55
CA THR A 230 7.53 3.14 -10.83
C THR A 230 6.12 2.74 -11.28
N GLU A 231 5.91 2.61 -12.59
CA GLU A 231 4.57 2.45 -13.20
C GLU A 231 3.73 1.27 -12.66
N TRP A 232 4.38 0.19 -12.23
CA TRP A 232 3.70 -1.00 -11.72
C TRP A 232 3.37 -0.93 -10.22
N ILE A 233 3.75 0.14 -9.50
CA ILE A 233 3.35 0.39 -8.12
C ILE A 233 2.12 1.29 -8.12
N HIS A 234 0.97 0.75 -7.71
CA HIS A 234 -0.29 1.49 -7.75
C HIS A 234 -0.68 2.13 -6.41
N LYS A 235 -0.27 1.53 -5.29
CA LYS A 235 -0.62 2.00 -3.95
C LYS A 235 0.50 1.69 -2.96
N ILE A 236 0.72 2.62 -2.05
CA ILE A 236 1.62 2.47 -0.91
C ILE A 236 0.84 2.84 0.34
N PHE A 237 0.91 1.99 1.36
CA PHE A 237 0.23 2.15 2.64
C PHE A 237 1.29 2.30 3.73
N TRP A 238 1.45 3.54 4.21
CA TRP A 238 2.36 3.82 5.31
C TRP A 238 1.87 3.14 6.58
N ASN A 239 2.69 2.25 7.13
CA ASN A 239 2.45 1.66 8.44
C ASN A 239 3.31 2.43 9.46
N THR A 240 2.74 3.28 10.33
CA THR A 240 1.35 3.27 10.78
C THR A 240 0.74 4.66 11.01
N GLY A 241 -0.59 4.75 10.94
CA GLY A 241 -1.34 5.97 11.27
C GLY A 241 -1.40 6.26 12.77
N ASN A 242 -1.22 5.26 13.64
CA ASN A 242 -1.34 5.43 15.09
C ASN A 242 -0.22 4.73 15.86
N GLN A 243 0.19 5.30 16.99
CA GLN A 243 1.18 4.66 17.84
C GLN A 243 0.67 3.29 18.31
N ILE A 244 1.53 2.28 18.16
CA ILE A 244 1.30 0.95 18.70
C ILE A 244 1.92 0.91 20.07
N THR A 245 1.09 0.76 21.09
CA THR A 245 1.51 0.68 22.49
C THR A 245 1.89 -0.75 22.91
N SER A 246 1.71 -1.72 22.01
CA SER A 246 2.05 -3.13 22.26
C SER A 246 3.53 -3.36 21.92
N HIS A 247 4.31 -3.78 22.92
CA HIS A 247 5.74 -4.15 22.80
C HIS A 247 6.01 -5.35 21.87
N VAL A 248 5.00 -5.84 21.14
CA VAL A 248 5.05 -7.08 20.38
C VAL A 248 5.37 -6.84 18.90
N ASP A 249 5.15 -5.62 18.39
CA ASP A 249 5.50 -5.25 17.01
C ASP A 249 6.45 -4.07 16.97
N ASN A 250 7.75 -4.39 16.99
CA ASN A 250 8.81 -3.40 16.93
C ASN A 250 9.13 -2.94 15.49
N ASN A 251 8.48 -3.52 14.47
CA ASN A 251 8.75 -3.19 13.06
C ASN A 251 8.25 -1.79 12.67
N VAL A 252 7.35 -1.21 13.46
CA VAL A 252 6.59 0.03 13.18
C VAL A 252 6.72 1.04 14.32
N CYS A 253 7.67 0.83 15.23
CA CYS A 253 7.88 1.65 16.41
C CYS A 253 8.24 3.12 16.12
N ASN A 254 8.72 3.43 14.92
CA ASN A 254 9.21 4.77 14.56
C ASN A 254 8.39 5.43 13.46
N SER A 255 7.29 4.83 13.03
CA SER A 255 6.57 5.24 11.82
C SER A 255 5.16 5.75 12.10
N TYR A 256 4.79 6.01 13.35
CA TYR A 256 3.43 6.43 13.67
C TYR A 256 3.18 7.92 13.36
N LEU A 257 2.08 8.21 12.66
CA LEU A 257 1.66 9.58 12.32
C LEU A 257 0.95 10.29 13.49
N LEU A 258 0.26 9.55 14.35
CA LEU A 258 -0.39 10.04 15.55
C LEU A 258 0.10 9.29 16.79
N ASP A 259 0.39 9.98 17.88
CA ASP A 259 0.78 9.38 19.15
C ASP A 259 -0.40 8.67 19.86
N GLY A 260 -0.14 8.05 21.01
CA GLY A 260 -1.16 7.38 21.83
C GLY A 260 -2.28 8.30 22.36
N ASN A 261 -2.10 9.62 22.30
CA ASN A 261 -3.09 10.64 22.65
C ASN A 261 -3.78 11.24 21.41
N ASN A 262 -3.63 10.61 20.24
CA ASN A 262 -4.11 11.07 18.93
C ASN A 262 -3.58 12.46 18.54
N LYS A 263 -2.40 12.85 19.03
CA LYS A 263 -1.71 14.08 18.66
C LYS A 263 -0.77 13.83 17.47
N PRO A 264 -0.61 14.80 16.55
CA PRO A 264 0.36 14.72 15.47
C PRO A 264 1.78 14.45 15.96
N THR A 265 2.49 13.55 15.27
CA THR A 265 3.95 13.43 15.39
C THR A 265 4.65 14.30 14.35
N PRO A 266 5.98 14.45 14.43
CA PRO A 266 6.76 15.10 13.37
C PRO A 266 6.63 14.46 11.97
N LEU A 267 6.03 13.27 11.84
CA LEU A 267 5.78 12.64 10.53
C LEU A 267 4.49 13.06 9.86
N LEU A 268 3.49 13.55 10.61
CA LEU A 268 2.17 13.80 10.05
C LEU A 268 2.21 14.89 8.97
N ASP A 269 2.94 15.97 9.24
CA ASP A 269 3.04 17.09 8.30
C ASP A 269 3.79 16.70 7.01
N PRO A 270 4.98 16.07 7.07
CA PRO A 270 5.63 15.51 5.88
C PRO A 270 4.74 14.53 5.10
N PHE A 271 3.99 13.66 5.79
CA PHE A 271 3.09 12.71 5.14
C PHE A 271 1.96 13.41 4.38
N ASN A 272 1.33 14.42 4.97
CA ASN A 272 0.24 15.15 4.35
C ASN A 272 0.68 16.02 3.17
N HIS A 273 1.97 16.36 3.10
CA HIS A 273 2.56 17.19 2.06
C HIS A 273 3.57 16.41 1.20
N LEU A 274 3.41 15.09 1.10
CA LEU A 274 4.26 14.27 0.21
C LEU A 274 4.18 14.79 -1.22
N THR A 275 5.34 15.14 -1.75
CA THR A 275 5.55 15.47 -3.16
C THR A 275 6.31 14.34 -3.80
N CYS A 276 5.84 13.87 -4.94
CA CYS A 276 6.47 12.79 -5.68
C CYS A 276 6.89 13.32 -7.05
N LEU A 277 8.11 13.85 -7.13
CA LEU A 277 8.81 14.21 -8.37
C LEU A 277 9.90 13.20 -8.69
#